data_AF-A0A5B2Z1W3-F1
#
_entry.id   AF-A0A5B2Z1W3-F1
#
_cell.length_a   1.000
_cell.length_b   1.000
_cell.length_c   1.000
_cell.angle_alpha   90.00
_cell.angle_beta   90.00
_cell.angle_gamma   90.00
#
_symmetry.space_group_name_H-M   'P 1'
#
loop_
_entity.id
_entity.type
_entity.pdbx_description
1 polymer ?
#
loop_
_entity_poly.entity_id
_entity_poly.type
_entity_poly.pdbx_seq_one_letter_code
_entity_poly.pdbx_strand_id
1 'polypeptide(L)'
;MTEEFFDAKYHDPIYVSKLDRNTLEKLGVTLDNDECYSTRFVDGIRFREQFIPLVFCIDCDNKSCDMGPMPLWHNRPLMIRCPVCEYIYFPLS
;
A
#
# COMPACT_ATOMS: atom_id res chain seq x y z
N MET A 1 14.53 -14.67 -22.43
CA MET A 1 13.87 -14.23 -21.19
C MET A 1 12.78 -13.27 -21.60
N THR A 2 11.52 -13.62 -21.36
CA THR A 2 10.37 -12.76 -21.63
C THR A 2 9.92 -12.16 -20.31
N GLU A 3 10.08 -10.84 -20.18
CA GLU A 3 9.51 -10.09 -19.08
C GLU A 3 8.06 -9.80 -19.43
N GLU A 4 7.12 -10.35 -18.67
CA GLU A 4 5.70 -10.03 -18.79
C GLU A 4 5.36 -8.98 -17.72
N PHE A 5 5.01 -7.78 -18.18
CA PHE A 5 4.49 -6.71 -17.33
C PHE A 5 2.97 -6.80 -17.35
N PHE A 6 2.34 -6.92 -16.17
CA PHE A 6 0.90 -6.79 -16.05
C PHE A 6 0.55 -5.32 -15.77
N ASP A 7 -0.24 -4.71 -16.65
CA ASP A 7 -0.81 -3.38 -16.42
C ASP A 7 -1.66 -3.40 -15.14
N ALA A 8 -1.25 -2.59 -14.16
CA ALA A 8 -1.99 -2.42 -12.92
C ALA A 8 -3.40 -1.89 -13.24
N LYS A 9 -4.44 -2.62 -12.81
CA LYS A 9 -5.79 -2.06 -12.79
C LYS A 9 -5.78 -0.89 -11.80
N TYR A 10 -6.39 0.23 -12.18
CA TYR A 10 -6.56 1.35 -11.25
C TYR A 10 -7.34 0.88 -10.03
N HIS A 11 -6.78 1.08 -8.84
CA HIS A 11 -7.43 0.74 -7.58
C HIS A 11 -7.99 2.00 -6.92
N ASP A 12 -9.16 1.86 -6.30
CA ASP A 12 -9.78 2.94 -5.56
C ASP A 12 -8.87 3.46 -4.43
N PRO A 13 -8.87 4.79 -4.19
CA PRO A 13 -8.18 5.35 -3.04
C PRO A 13 -8.68 4.79 -1.71
N ILE A 14 -7.77 4.62 -0.77
CA ILE A 14 -8.05 4.16 0.58
C ILE A 14 -8.09 5.38 1.50
N TYR A 15 -9.16 5.51 2.28
CA TYR A 15 -9.33 6.57 3.25
C TYR A 15 -9.17 6.00 4.66
N VAL A 16 -8.26 6.60 5.45
CA VAL A 16 -7.89 6.12 6.78
C VAL A 16 -8.08 7.21 7.84
N SER A 17 -8.50 6.79 9.03
CA SER A 17 -8.60 7.63 10.23
C SER A 17 -7.96 6.91 11.41
N LYS A 18 -7.21 7.65 12.24
CA LYS A 18 -6.69 7.11 13.50
C LYS A 18 -7.77 6.93 14.57
N LEU A 19 -8.96 7.49 14.32
CA LEU A 19 -10.13 7.43 15.20
C LEU A 19 -11.11 6.31 14.79
N ASP A 20 -11.01 5.77 13.57
CA ASP A 20 -11.89 4.72 13.06
C ASP A 20 -11.15 3.41 12.77
N ARG A 21 -11.33 2.45 13.67
CA ARG A 21 -10.77 1.10 13.58
C ARG A 21 -11.17 0.37 12.29
N ASN A 22 -12.37 0.59 11.76
CA ASN A 22 -12.81 -0.08 10.54
C ASN A 22 -11.95 0.33 9.34
N THR A 23 -11.49 1.58 9.29
CA THR A 23 -10.60 2.05 8.22
C THR A 23 -9.21 1.43 8.31
N LEU A 24 -8.72 1.18 9.53
CA LEU A 24 -7.44 0.50 9.76
C LEU A 24 -7.49 -0.98 9.36
N GLU A 25 -8.59 -1.66 9.70
CA GLU A 25 -8.80 -3.06 9.31
C GLU A 25 -8.92 -3.19 7.78
N LYS A 26 -9.66 -2.28 7.13
CA LYS A 26 -9.73 -2.21 5.66
C LYS A 26 -8.34 -2.00 5.03
N LEU A 27 -7.55 -1.07 5.55
CA LEU A 27 -6.17 -0.86 5.08
C LEU A 27 -5.36 -2.15 5.17
N GLY A 28 -5.44 -2.88 6.28
CA GLY A 28 -4.76 -4.16 6.47
C GLY A 28 -5.16 -5.20 5.42
N VAL A 29 -6.46 -5.36 5.17
CA VAL A 29 -6.99 -6.28 4.14
C VAL A 29 -6.51 -5.88 2.74
N THR A 30 -6.53 -4.59 2.41
CA THR A 30 -6.08 -4.12 1.10
C THR A 30 -4.58 -4.30 0.90
N LEU A 31 -3.78 -4.12 1.95
CA LEU A 31 -2.35 -4.40 1.93
C LEU A 31 -2.04 -5.89 1.67
N ASP A 32 -2.96 -6.78 2.01
CA ASP A 32 -2.83 -8.22 1.72
C ASP A 32 -3.34 -8.62 0.35
N ASN A 33 -4.12 -7.78 -0.32
CA ASN A 33 -4.65 -8.07 -1.63
C ASN A 33 -3.57 -7.94 -2.71
N ASP A 34 -3.21 -9.09 -3.29
CA ASP A 34 -2.26 -9.21 -4.40
C ASP A 34 -2.62 -8.40 -5.64
N GLU A 35 -3.91 -8.12 -5.87
CA GLU A 35 -4.33 -7.32 -7.02
C GLU A 35 -3.91 -5.86 -6.87
N CYS A 36 -3.77 -5.36 -5.64
CA CYS A 36 -3.39 -3.98 -5.33
C CYS A 36 -1.90 -3.69 -5.56
N TYR A 37 -1.15 -4.63 -6.14
CA TYR A 37 0.27 -4.47 -6.41
C TYR A 37 0.57 -4.66 -7.90
N SER A 38 1.46 -3.81 -8.43
CA SER A 38 2.23 -4.18 -9.60
C SER A 38 3.17 -5.32 -9.21
N THR A 39 3.16 -6.40 -10.00
CA THR A 39 4.00 -7.56 -9.73
C THR A 39 4.81 -7.97 -10.95
N ARG A 40 6.09 -8.29 -10.73
CA ARG A 40 7.01 -8.82 -11.73
C ARG A 40 7.28 -10.29 -11.47
N PHE A 41 7.48 -11.07 -12.53
CA PHE A 41 7.87 -12.48 -12.43
C PHE A 41 9.33 -12.65 -12.84
N VAL A 42 10.14 -13.26 -11.98
CA VAL A 42 11.54 -13.63 -12.28
C VAL A 42 11.74 -15.09 -11.91
N ASP A 43 12.16 -15.92 -12.87
CA ASP A 43 12.37 -17.36 -12.70
C ASP A 43 11.19 -18.12 -12.06
N GLY A 44 9.96 -17.72 -12.40
CA GLY A 44 8.73 -18.30 -11.87
C GLY A 44 8.35 -17.82 -10.46
N ILE A 45 9.14 -16.95 -9.86
CA ILE A 45 8.84 -16.30 -8.58
C ILE A 45 8.14 -14.97 -8.84
N ARG A 46 7.03 -14.71 -8.13
CA ARG A 46 6.27 -13.45 -8.20
C ARG A 46 6.79 -12.46 -7.17
N PHE A 47 7.10 -11.25 -7.61
CA PHE A 47 7.62 -10.15 -6.81
C PHE A 47 6.64 -8.99 -6.82
N ARG A 48 6.23 -8.50 -5.64
CA ARG A 48 5.49 -7.24 -5.53
C ARG A 48 6.49 -6.08 -5.69
N GLU A 49 6.29 -5.23 -6.69
CA GLU A 49 7.17 -4.10 -6.98
C GLU A 49 6.60 -2.79 -6.44
N GLN A 50 5.28 -2.59 -6.53
CA GLN A 50 4.64 -1.35 -6.11
C GLN A 50 3.21 -1.56 -5.62
N PHE A 51 2.86 -0.99 -4.47
CA PHE A 51 1.48 -0.84 -4.03
C PHE A 51 0.81 0.31 -4.80
N ILE A 52 -0.30 0.01 -5.48
CA ILE A 52 -0.98 0.91 -6.42
C ILE A 52 -1.96 1.87 -5.75
N PRO A 53 -2.80 1.45 -4.78
CA PRO A 53 -3.76 2.36 -4.16
C PRO A 53 -3.08 3.51 -3.43
N LEU A 54 -3.62 4.73 -3.61
CA LEU A 54 -3.27 5.88 -2.80
C LEU A 54 -3.96 5.80 -1.43
N VAL A 55 -3.28 6.24 -0.38
CA VAL A 55 -3.84 6.30 0.97
C VAL A 55 -3.98 7.75 1.41
N PHE A 56 -5.16 8.12 1.93
CA PHE A 56 -5.49 9.47 2.35
C PHE A 56 -5.96 9.50 3.82
N CYS A 57 -5.41 10.42 4.60
CA CYS A 57 -5.79 10.68 5.98
C CYS A 57 -7.00 11.62 6.03
N ILE A 58 -8.17 11.10 6.43
CA ILE A 58 -9.40 11.90 6.54
C ILE A 58 -9.36 12.86 7.72
N ASP A 59 -8.55 12.57 8.74
CA ASP A 59 -8.38 13.43 9.92
C ASP A 59 -7.57 14.70 9.61
N CYS A 60 -6.97 14.78 8.41
CA CYS A 60 -6.10 15.87 7.97
C CYS A 60 -6.52 16.35 6.57
N ASP A 61 -7.81 16.59 6.37
CA ASP A 61 -8.39 17.13 5.12
C ASP A 61 -8.06 16.27 3.88
N ASN A 62 -8.14 14.94 4.02
CA ASN A 62 -7.80 13.99 2.98
C ASN A 62 -6.36 14.18 2.46
N LYS A 63 -5.41 14.46 3.36
CA LYS A 63 -4.00 14.54 2.96
C LYS A 63 -3.47 13.18 2.55
N SER A 64 -2.75 13.12 1.42
CA SER A 64 -2.07 11.90 0.99
C SER A 64 -1.02 11.46 2.01
N CYS A 65 -1.05 10.18 2.36
CA CYS A 65 -0.11 9.55 3.28
C CYS A 65 1.19 9.17 2.56
N ASP A 66 2.30 9.31 3.27
CA ASP A 66 3.60 8.84 2.82
C ASP A 66 3.66 7.31 2.93
N MET A 67 4.09 6.65 1.86
CA MET A 67 4.39 5.23 1.86
C MET A 67 5.90 5.01 1.99
N GLY A 68 6.28 4.19 2.96
CA GLY A 68 7.65 3.78 3.17
C GLY A 68 8.16 2.86 2.06
N PRO A 69 9.46 2.54 2.08
CA PRO A 69 10.07 1.64 1.11
C PRO A 69 9.34 0.29 1.07
N MET A 70 9.30 -0.31 -0.13
CA MET A 70 8.84 -1.67 -0.37
C MET A 70 10.07 -2.53 -0.66
N PRO A 71 10.59 -3.28 0.32
CA PRO A 71 11.73 -4.14 0.11
C PRO A 71 11.36 -5.22 -0.90
N LEU A 72 12.34 -5.58 -1.74
CA LEU A 72 12.30 -6.83 -2.47
C LEU A 72 12.07 -7.96 -1.45
N TRP A 73 11.16 -8.89 -1.74
CA TRP A 73 10.74 -10.01 -0.88
C TRP A 73 9.80 -9.68 0.28
N HIS A 74 9.51 -8.40 0.56
CA HIS A 74 8.49 -8.02 1.53
C HIS A 74 7.18 -7.69 0.82
N ASN A 75 6.11 -8.32 1.28
CA ASN A 75 4.83 -8.28 0.58
C ASN A 75 4.07 -6.95 0.73
N ARG A 76 4.55 -5.98 1.50
CA ARG A 76 3.83 -4.73 1.83
C ARG A 76 4.79 -3.54 1.94
N PRO A 77 4.30 -2.29 1.77
CA PRO A 77 5.06 -1.11 2.21
C PRO A 77 5.45 -1.25 3.67
N LEU A 78 6.70 -0.90 4.00
CA LEU A 78 7.15 -0.96 5.39
C LEU A 78 6.47 0.10 6.27
N MET A 79 5.89 1.14 5.69
CA MET A 79 5.24 2.17 6.49
C MET A 79 4.12 2.84 5.71
N ILE A 80 3.07 3.23 6.41
CA ILE A 80 2.11 4.21 5.90
C ILE A 80 1.89 5.25 6.99
N ARG A 81 2.24 6.51 6.71
CA ARG A 81 2.23 7.61 7.69
C ARG A 81 1.52 8.84 7.14
N CYS A 82 0.71 9.51 7.96
CA CYS A 82 0.23 10.84 7.59
C CYS A 82 1.37 11.88 7.73
N PRO A 83 1.65 12.71 6.72
CA PRO A 83 2.68 13.75 6.83
C PRO A 83 2.27 14.94 7.72
N VAL A 84 0.98 15.06 8.08
CA VAL A 84 0.45 16.19 8.85
C VAL A 84 0.34 15.86 10.34
N CYS A 85 -0.36 14.78 10.69
CA CYS A 85 -0.51 14.38 12.09
C CYS A 85 0.50 13.34 12.56
N GLU A 86 1.41 12.92 11.66
CA GLU A 86 2.51 11.97 11.90
C GLU A 86 2.07 10.57 12.36
N TYR A 87 0.77 10.29 12.35
CA TYR A 87 0.23 8.99 12.74
C TYR A 87 0.67 7.89 11.77
N ILE A 88 1.11 6.77 12.32
CA ILE A 88 1.58 5.60 11.58
C ILE A 88 0.42 4.60 11.51
N TYR A 89 -0.19 4.48 10.33
CA TYR A 89 -1.28 3.55 10.05
C TYR A 89 -0.78 2.12 9.84
N PHE A 90 0.45 1.97 9.38
CA PHE A 90 1.13 0.69 9.25
C PHE A 90 2.62 0.88 9.61
N PRO A 91 3.17 0.13 10.59
CA PRO A 91 4.52 0.34 11.10
C PRO A 91 5.61 -0.41 10.32
N LEU A 92 6.86 0.06 10.44
CA LEU A 92 8.09 -0.60 9.98
C LEU A 92 8.23 -1.97 10.66
N SER A 93 8.00 -3.04 9.88
CA SER A 93 8.19 -4.44 10.30
C SER A 93 9.47 -5.03 9.75
#